data_AF-A0A699YQR6-F1
#
_entry.id   AF-A0A699YQR6-F1
#
_cell.length_a   1.000
_cell.length_b   1.000
_cell.length_c   1.000
_cell.angle_alpha   90.00
_cell.angle_beta   90.00
_cell.angle_gamma   90.00
#
_symmetry.space_group_name_H-M   'P 1'
#
loop_
_entity.id
_entity.type
_entity.pdbx_description
1 polymer ?
#
loop_
_entity_poly.entity_id
_entity_poly.type
_entity_poly.pdbx_seq_one_letter_code
_entity_poly.pdbx_strand_id
1 'polypeptide(L)'
;MAASAPAGLVNTHAHMFQSLTRCIAQDKQLHGWLKTLYPLWAKMTSDDLYVATLLSLAELVMSGATCTSDHLYIFPNDCTLDDTIRAARDIGIRFHAVRGGMSAGISKGGIAPDSCVEDEEDILRD
;
A
#
# COMPACT_ATOMS: atom_id res chain seq x y z
N MET A 1 0.61 -30.85 -27.84
CA MET A 1 0.54 -29.39 -28.07
C MET A 1 1.44 -28.73 -27.05
N ALA A 2 2.42 -27.92 -27.47
CA ALA A 2 3.19 -27.11 -26.53
C ALA A 2 2.30 -25.91 -26.14
N ALA A 3 2.02 -25.74 -24.85
CA ALA A 3 1.36 -24.54 -24.37
C ALA A 3 2.32 -23.35 -24.54
N SER A 4 1.89 -22.30 -25.24
CA SER A 4 2.62 -21.03 -25.26
C SER A 4 2.41 -20.33 -23.91
N ALA A 5 3.48 -20.11 -23.15
CA ALA A 5 3.42 -19.29 -21.94
C ALA A 5 3.69 -17.82 -22.33
N PRO A 6 2.71 -16.90 -22.21
CA PRO A 6 2.97 -15.47 -22.44
C PRO A 6 3.90 -14.90 -21.37
N ALA A 7 4.55 -13.77 -21.66
CA ALA A 7 5.29 -13.02 -20.65
C ALA A 7 4.33 -12.56 -19.53
N GLY A 8 4.81 -12.59 -18.28
CA GLY A 8 4.01 -12.15 -17.14
C GLY A 8 3.72 -10.65 -17.17
N LEU A 9 2.55 -10.27 -16.64
CA LEU A 9 2.16 -8.86 -16.54
C LEU A 9 3.05 -8.11 -15.54
N VAL A 10 3.23 -6.81 -15.78
CA VAL A 10 3.93 -5.88 -14.90
C VAL A 10 2.93 -4.87 -14.38
N ASN A 11 2.64 -4.92 -13.08
CA ASN A 11 1.83 -3.90 -12.42
C ASN A 11 2.70 -2.72 -12.00
N THR A 12 2.48 -1.54 -12.56
CA THR A 12 3.41 -0.41 -12.39
C THR A 12 3.08 0.52 -11.23
N HIS A 13 1.93 0.32 -10.56
CA HIS A 13 1.51 1.11 -9.40
C HIS A 13 0.48 0.35 -8.55
N ALA A 14 0.57 0.46 -7.22
CA ALA A 14 -0.44 -0.05 -6.30
C ALA A 14 -0.43 0.73 -4.98
N HIS A 15 -1.50 0.51 -4.19
CA HIS A 15 -1.58 0.85 -2.77
C HIS A 15 -2.12 -0.37 -2.02
N MET A 16 -1.27 -1.36 -1.76
CA MET A 16 -1.72 -2.69 -1.32
C MET A 16 -2.36 -2.70 0.06
N PHE A 17 -1.95 -1.80 0.95
CA PHE A 17 -2.57 -1.63 2.28
C PHE A 17 -4.07 -1.33 2.20
N GLN A 18 -4.54 -0.73 1.10
CA GLN A 18 -5.95 -0.38 0.93
C GLN A 18 -6.84 -1.62 0.69
N SER A 19 -6.26 -2.79 0.41
CA SER A 19 -6.99 -4.02 0.10
C SER A 19 -7.94 -4.48 1.21
N LEU A 20 -7.59 -4.24 2.48
CA LEU A 20 -8.43 -4.56 3.64
C LEU A 20 -9.64 -3.62 3.81
N THR A 21 -9.68 -2.52 3.04
CA THR A 21 -10.74 -1.49 3.12
C THR A 21 -11.54 -1.37 1.82
N ARG A 22 -11.47 -2.38 0.94
CA ARG A 22 -12.26 -2.42 -0.29
C ARG A 22 -13.76 -2.29 0.01
N CYS A 23 -14.48 -1.73 -0.95
CA CYS A 23 -15.93 -1.55 -0.91
C CYS A 23 -16.46 -0.56 0.15
N ILE A 24 -15.60 0.17 0.85
CA ILE A 24 -15.99 1.27 1.75
C ILE A 24 -16.01 2.59 0.95
N ALA A 25 -17.02 3.44 1.19
CA ALA A 25 -17.15 4.78 0.61
C ALA A 25 -17.17 4.83 -0.94
N GLN A 26 -17.73 3.80 -1.59
CA GLN A 26 -17.79 3.68 -3.06
C GLN A 26 -18.55 4.81 -3.76
N ASP A 27 -19.47 5.45 -3.04
CA ASP A 27 -20.33 6.54 -3.51
C ASP A 27 -19.70 7.94 -3.32
N LYS A 28 -18.50 8.01 -2.73
CA LYS A 28 -17.82 9.27 -2.43
C LYS A 28 -16.82 9.65 -3.51
N GLN A 29 -16.76 10.95 -3.80
CA GLN A 29 -15.66 11.56 -4.55
C GLN A 29 -14.35 11.48 -3.76
N LEU A 30 -13.21 11.64 -4.44
CA LEU A 30 -11.86 11.45 -3.89
C LEU A 30 -11.65 12.03 -2.48
N HIS A 31 -11.95 13.32 -2.27
CA HIS A 31 -11.76 13.95 -0.95
C HIS A 31 -12.66 13.34 0.14
N GLY A 32 -13.90 12.99 -0.19
CA GLY A 32 -14.82 12.34 0.74
C GLY A 32 -14.39 10.91 1.05
N TRP A 33 -13.90 10.20 0.04
CA TRP A 33 -13.33 8.85 0.17
C TRP A 33 -12.09 8.86 1.08
N LEU A 34 -11.12 9.75 0.83
CA LEU A 34 -9.93 9.93 1.66
C LEU A 34 -10.27 10.24 3.11
N LYS A 35 -11.14 11.24 3.37
CA LYS A 35 -11.57 11.59 4.74
C LYS A 35 -12.26 10.42 5.45
N THR A 36 -12.91 9.53 4.70
CA THR A 36 -13.59 8.36 5.28
C THR A 36 -12.59 7.26 5.64
N LEU A 37 -11.57 7.04 4.80
CA LEU A 37 -10.66 5.91 4.97
C LEU A 37 -9.43 6.20 5.83
N TYR A 38 -8.93 7.44 5.85
CA TYR A 38 -7.77 7.80 6.69
C TYR A 38 -7.92 7.39 8.16
N PRO A 39 -9.07 7.57 8.84
CA PRO A 39 -9.26 7.12 10.21
C PRO A 39 -9.21 5.59 10.40
N LEU A 40 -9.47 4.82 9.34
CA LEU A 40 -9.33 3.37 9.34
C LEU A 40 -7.86 3.00 9.15
N TRP A 41 -7.21 3.61 8.16
CA TRP A 41 -5.81 3.36 7.87
C TRP A 41 -4.87 3.78 9.02
N ALA A 42 -5.20 4.83 9.75
CA ALA A 42 -4.48 5.28 10.95
C ALA A 42 -4.37 4.21 12.06
N LYS A 43 -5.22 3.17 12.00
CA LYS A 43 -5.28 2.09 13.00
C LYS A 43 -4.57 0.82 12.56
N MET A 44 -4.03 0.80 11.33
CA MET A 44 -3.35 -0.39 10.81
C MET A 44 -2.06 -0.65 11.58
N THR A 45 -1.77 -1.93 11.77
CA THR A 45 -0.56 -2.45 12.40
C THR A 45 0.34 -3.11 11.36
N SER A 46 1.57 -3.46 11.74
CA SER A 46 2.50 -4.25 10.92
C SER A 46 1.85 -5.53 10.38
N ASP A 47 1.05 -6.24 11.20
CA ASP A 47 0.33 -7.43 10.79
C ASP A 47 -0.73 -7.13 9.72
N ASP A 48 -1.46 -6.02 9.85
CA ASP A 48 -2.45 -5.60 8.85
C ASP A 48 -1.77 -5.29 7.51
N LEU A 49 -0.62 -4.59 7.52
CA LEU A 49 0.13 -4.31 6.29
C LEU A 49 0.62 -5.57 5.62
N TYR A 50 1.22 -6.48 6.38
CA TYR A 50 1.68 -7.76 5.84
C TYR A 50 0.54 -8.54 5.19
N VAL A 51 -0.61 -8.67 5.87
CA VAL A 51 -1.78 -9.38 5.36
C VAL A 51 -2.37 -8.68 4.13
N ALA A 52 -2.50 -7.36 4.16
CA ALA A 52 -3.01 -6.56 3.04
C ALA A 52 -2.13 -6.70 1.79
N THR A 53 -0.80 -6.67 1.97
CA THR A 53 0.16 -6.90 0.88
C THR A 53 0.07 -8.32 0.38
N LEU A 54 0.11 -9.33 1.26
CA LEU A 54 0.05 -10.74 0.85
C LEU A 54 -1.23 -11.06 0.06
N LEU A 55 -2.38 -10.54 0.50
CA LEU A 55 -3.65 -10.65 -0.22
C LEU A 55 -3.56 -10.04 -1.63
N SER A 56 -3.07 -8.80 -1.72
CA SER A 56 -2.98 -8.09 -3.01
C SER A 56 -2.02 -8.79 -3.97
N LEU A 57 -0.88 -9.27 -3.47
CA LEU A 57 0.09 -10.00 -4.27
C LEU A 57 -0.45 -11.36 -4.75
N ALA A 58 -1.21 -12.07 -3.91
CA ALA A 58 -1.83 -13.33 -4.30
C ALA A 58 -2.80 -13.14 -5.46
N GLU A 59 -3.64 -12.10 -5.40
CA GLU A 59 -4.54 -11.74 -6.51
C GLU A 59 -3.78 -11.37 -7.80
N LEU A 60 -2.66 -10.64 -7.67
CA LEU A 60 -1.79 -10.30 -8.80
C LEU A 60 -1.16 -11.54 -9.44
N VAL A 61 -0.60 -12.45 -8.64
CA VAL A 61 -0.01 -13.71 -9.14
C VAL A 61 -1.09 -14.57 -9.82
N MET A 62 -2.26 -14.71 -9.19
CA MET A 62 -3.39 -15.46 -9.75
C MET A 62 -3.93 -14.87 -11.06
N SER A 63 -3.74 -13.57 -11.29
CA SER A 63 -4.14 -12.87 -12.52
C SER A 63 -3.01 -12.76 -13.56
N GLY A 64 -1.85 -13.37 -13.32
CA GLY A 64 -0.75 -13.48 -14.27
C GLY A 64 0.31 -12.38 -14.18
N ALA A 65 0.27 -11.55 -13.14
CA ALA A 65 1.36 -10.62 -12.87
C ALA A 65 2.57 -11.33 -12.26
N THR A 66 3.76 -10.92 -12.69
CA THR A 66 5.04 -11.46 -12.22
C THR A 66 5.96 -10.38 -11.66
N CYS A 67 5.61 -9.11 -11.86
CA CYS A 67 6.30 -7.95 -11.33
C CYS A 67 5.28 -6.92 -10.86
N THR A 68 5.54 -6.28 -9.72
CA THR A 68 4.73 -5.16 -9.24
C THR A 68 5.55 -4.14 -8.48
N SER A 69 5.09 -2.90 -8.47
CA SER A 69 5.45 -1.91 -7.44
C SER A 69 4.31 -1.77 -6.42
N ASP A 70 4.63 -1.25 -5.23
CA ASP A 70 3.64 -0.80 -4.24
C ASP A 70 4.09 0.54 -3.65
N HIS A 71 3.17 1.50 -3.62
CA HIS A 71 3.38 2.81 -3.04
C HIS A 71 2.75 2.87 -1.65
N LEU A 72 3.52 2.47 -0.64
CA LEU A 72 3.18 2.62 0.76
C LEU A 72 3.60 4.02 1.22
N TYR A 73 2.64 4.88 1.52
CA TYR A 73 2.89 6.29 1.87
C TYR A 73 2.41 6.67 3.28
N ILE A 74 1.94 5.70 4.06
CA ILE A 74 1.58 5.86 5.47
C ILE A 74 2.24 4.76 6.30
N PHE A 75 2.77 5.13 7.45
CA PHE A 75 3.44 4.23 8.39
C PHE A 75 2.86 4.41 9.81
N PRO A 76 1.57 4.07 10.02
CA PRO A 76 0.95 4.22 11.34
C PRO A 76 1.45 3.16 12.33
N ASN A 77 1.42 3.48 13.61
CA ASN A 77 1.71 2.55 14.71
C ASN A 77 3.10 1.90 14.58
N ASP A 78 3.15 0.59 14.32
CA ASP A 78 4.36 -0.23 14.17
C ASP A 78 4.63 -0.65 12.72
N CYS A 79 3.93 -0.06 11.75
CA CYS A 79 4.06 -0.35 10.33
C CYS A 79 5.43 0.04 9.77
N THR A 80 6.01 -0.81 8.92
CA THR A 80 7.27 -0.55 8.22
C THR A 80 7.20 -0.98 6.75
N LEU A 81 8.15 -0.51 5.93
CA LEU A 81 8.26 -1.00 4.56
C LEU A 81 8.59 -2.50 4.51
N ASP A 82 9.33 -3.01 5.51
CA ASP A 82 9.71 -4.41 5.66
C ASP A 82 8.52 -5.37 5.77
N ASP A 83 7.34 -4.90 6.17
CA ASP A 83 6.12 -5.71 6.15
C ASP A 83 5.74 -6.11 4.72
N THR A 84 5.89 -5.19 3.77
CA THR A 84 5.52 -5.37 2.37
C THR A 84 6.54 -6.21 1.60
N ILE A 85 7.81 -5.77 1.56
CA ILE A 85 8.94 -6.53 2.11
C ILE A 85 8.80 -8.06 2.16
N ARG A 86 8.52 -8.50 3.39
CA ARG A 86 8.32 -9.87 3.81
C ARG A 86 7.21 -10.56 3.03
N ALA A 87 6.04 -9.93 2.86
CA ALA A 87 4.94 -10.51 2.08
C ALA A 87 5.34 -10.83 0.62
N ALA A 88 6.09 -9.93 -0.03
CA ALA A 88 6.59 -10.14 -1.38
C ALA A 88 7.62 -11.27 -1.48
N ARG A 89 8.48 -11.42 -0.46
CA ARG A 89 9.42 -12.54 -0.36
C ARG A 89 8.69 -13.87 -0.18
N ASP A 90 7.71 -13.91 0.73
CA ASP A 90 6.96 -15.13 1.05
C ASP A 90 6.19 -15.66 -0.18
N ILE A 91 5.64 -14.76 -1.00
CA ILE A 91 4.89 -15.15 -2.20
C ILE A 91 5.76 -15.36 -3.45
N GLY A 92 6.99 -14.83 -3.46
CA GLY A 92 7.97 -15.05 -4.53
C GLY A 92 7.73 -14.22 -5.80
N ILE A 93 7.21 -12.99 -5.70
CA ILE A 93 7.01 -12.08 -6.83
C ILE A 93 8.14 -11.06 -6.96
N ARG A 94 8.46 -10.60 -8.18
CA ARG A 94 9.38 -9.47 -8.38
C ARG A 94 8.71 -8.19 -7.86
N PHE A 95 9.34 -7.57 -6.87
CA PHE A 95 8.72 -6.47 -6.12
C PHE A 95 9.59 -5.22 -6.11
N HIS A 96 8.99 -4.09 -6.46
CA HIS A 96 9.57 -2.76 -6.35
C HIS A 96 8.89 -2.03 -5.19
N ALA A 97 9.47 -2.16 -3.99
CA ALA A 97 8.98 -1.45 -2.80
C ALA A 97 9.24 0.05 -2.94
N VAL A 98 8.19 0.88 -2.79
CA VAL A 98 8.30 2.34 -2.85
C VAL A 98 7.96 2.92 -1.48
N ARG A 99 9.00 3.43 -0.78
CA ARG A 99 8.87 4.21 0.45
C ARG A 99 8.31 5.59 0.12
N GLY A 100 7.01 5.75 0.28
CA GLY A 100 6.34 7.04 0.16
C GLY A 100 6.44 7.83 1.46
N GLY A 101 5.88 9.04 1.47
CA GLY A 101 5.78 9.84 2.68
C GLY A 101 4.87 11.03 2.46
N MET A 102 4.27 11.53 3.54
CA MET A 102 3.51 12.76 3.54
C MET A 102 3.94 13.58 4.75
N SER A 103 4.21 14.88 4.57
CA SER A 103 4.64 15.79 5.63
C SER A 103 3.59 16.83 6.06
N ALA A 104 2.44 16.86 5.35
CA ALA A 104 1.36 17.81 5.57
C ALA A 104 0.07 17.09 6.00
N GLY A 105 -0.16 17.05 7.31
CA GLY A 105 -1.42 16.62 7.91
C GLY A 105 -2.43 17.78 8.03
N ILE A 106 -3.58 17.52 8.67
CA ILE A 106 -4.66 18.52 8.86
C ILE A 106 -4.14 19.82 9.50
N SER A 107 -3.23 19.74 10.47
CA SER A 107 -2.64 20.92 11.12
C SER A 107 -1.88 21.84 10.17
N LYS A 108 -1.40 21.32 9.03
CA LYS A 108 -0.68 22.05 7.97
C LYS A 108 -1.51 22.24 6.70
N GLY A 109 -2.84 22.05 6.77
CA GLY A 109 -3.75 22.21 5.64
C GLY A 109 -3.88 20.98 4.73
N GLY A 110 -3.30 19.84 5.12
CA GLY A 110 -3.47 18.56 4.45
C GLY A 110 -4.81 17.87 4.74
N ILE A 111 -5.02 16.71 4.11
CA ILE A 111 -6.24 15.89 4.27
C ILE A 111 -6.04 14.70 5.21
N ALA A 112 -4.81 14.20 5.35
CA ALA A 112 -4.48 13.11 6.23
C ALA A 112 -4.48 13.57 7.69
N PRO A 113 -4.94 12.75 8.65
CA PRO A 113 -4.72 12.99 10.07
C PRO A 113 -3.23 13.23 10.35
N ASP A 114 -2.93 14.09 11.32
CA ASP A 114 -1.53 14.35 11.69
C ASP A 114 -0.80 13.08 12.20
N SER A 115 -1.55 12.06 12.63
CA SER A 115 -1.02 10.74 13.00
C SER A 115 -0.63 9.85 11.81
N CYS A 116 -0.94 10.25 10.58
CA CYS A 116 -0.63 9.49 9.35
C CYS A 116 0.45 10.18 8.50
N VAL A 117 1.07 11.24 9.01
CA VAL A 117 2.14 11.98 8.35
C VAL A 117 3.39 11.93 9.22
N GLU A 118 4.53 12.14 8.59
CA GLU A 118 5.84 12.13 9.25
C GLU A 118 6.47 13.53 9.17
N ASP A 119 7.52 13.77 9.95
CA ASP A 119 8.33 14.96 9.75
C ASP A 119 9.09 14.85 8.41
N GLU A 120 9.20 15.96 7.67
CA GLU A 120 9.84 15.96 6.34
C GLU A 120 11.31 15.58 6.41
N GLU A 121 12.02 16.00 7.46
CA GLU A 121 13.42 15.65 7.66
C GLU A 121 13.60 14.16 7.96
N ASP A 122 12.64 13.54 8.65
CA ASP A 122 12.68 12.11 8.93
C ASP A 122 12.38 11.29 7.67
N ILE A 123 11.43 11.73 6.83
CA ILE A 123 11.16 11.11 5.52
C ILE A 123 12.41 11.12 4.62
N LEU A 124 13.17 12.22 4.61
CA LEU A 124 14.35 12.37 3.75
C LEU A 124 15.58 11.60 4.24
N ARG A 125 15.61 11.16 5.51
CA ARG A 125 16.74 10.42 6.10
C ARG A 125 16.63 8.91 5.97
N ASP A 126 15.42 8.40 5.80
CA ASP A 126 15.11 6.97 5.66
C ASP A 126 15.54 6.43 4.27
#